data_AF-A0A239QSU4-F1
#
_entry.id   AF-A0A239QSU4-F1
#
_cell.length_a   1.000
_cell.length_b   1.000
_cell.length_c   1.000
_cell.angle_alpha   90.00
_cell.angle_beta   90.00
_cell.angle_gamma   90.00
#
_symmetry.space_group_name_H-M   'P 1'
#
loop_
_entity.id
_entity.type
_entity.pdbx_description
1 polymer ?
#
loop_
_entity_poly.entity_id
_entity_poly.type
_entity_poly.pdbx_seq_one_letter_code
_entity_poly.pdbx_strand_id
1 'polypeptide(L)' 'MVSQASPIVADVITGELKSKIDRVWDAFWSGGISNPMEVIEQITYLLFIRRLDDIQVIAERKARITNSAIENPTFLPG' A
#
# COMPACT_ATOMS: atom_id res chain seq x y z
N MET A 1 33.74 -16.64 -25.68
CA MET A 1 32.27 -16.61 -25.50
C MET A 1 32.00 -16.07 -24.10
N VAL A 2 31.91 -14.73 -23.97
CA VAL A 2 31.66 -14.07 -22.67
C VAL A 2 30.16 -13.80 -22.58
N SER A 3 29.46 -14.55 -21.73
CA SER A 3 28.06 -14.28 -21.41
C SER A 3 28.03 -13.20 -20.33
N GLN A 4 27.78 -11.95 -20.74
CA GLN A 4 27.44 -10.86 -19.83
C GLN A 4 25.99 -11.08 -19.38
N ALA A 5 25.79 -11.52 -18.14
CA ALA A 5 24.48 -11.50 -17.51
C ALA A 5 24.04 -10.03 -17.30
N SER A 6 22.84 -9.70 -17.76
CA SER A 6 22.32 -8.33 -17.78
C SER A 6 21.94 -7.86 -16.35
N PRO A 7 22.46 -6.72 -15.83
CA PRO A 7 22.24 -6.28 -14.45
C PRO A 7 20.97 -5.44 -14.32
N ILE A 8 19.86 -5.83 -14.96
CA ILE A 8 18.69 -4.93 -15.09
C ILE A 8 17.79 -4.90 -13.85
N VAL A 9 18.01 -5.80 -12.88
CA VAL A 9 17.12 -5.92 -11.70
C VAL A 9 17.65 -5.18 -10.48
N ALA A 10 18.97 -4.95 -10.39
CA ALA A 10 19.58 -4.34 -9.20
C ALA A 10 19.22 -2.85 -9.02
N ASP A 11 18.81 -2.15 -10.09
CA ASP A 11 18.76 -0.68 -10.13
C ASP A 11 17.36 -0.07 -9.99
N VAL A 12 16.32 -0.88 -9.74
CA VAL A 12 14.92 -0.40 -9.70
C VAL A 12 14.50 0.06 -8.29
N ILE A 13 15.15 -0.44 -7.24
CA ILE A 13 14.82 -0.11 -5.84
C ILE A 13 15.88 0.86 -5.30
N THR A 14 15.52 2.12 -5.12
CA THR A 14 16.39 3.09 -4.45
C THR A 14 16.66 2.64 -3.00
N GLY A 15 17.83 3.03 -2.45
CA GLY A 15 18.17 2.71 -1.06
C GLY A 15 17.12 3.21 -0.04
N GLU A 16 16.47 4.35 -0.33
CA GLU A 16 15.39 4.88 0.51
C GLU A 16 14.14 3.98 0.46
N LEU A 17 13.74 3.52 -0.74
CA LEU A 17 12.60 2.62 -0.90
C LEU A 17 12.85 1.28 -0.20
N LYS A 18 14.05 0.70 -0.37
CA LYS A 18 14.45 -0.51 0.33
C LYS A 18 14.35 -0.33 1.85
N SER A 19 14.88 0.78 2.37
CA SER A 19 14.83 1.09 3.81
C SER A 19 13.40 1.26 4.34
N LYS A 20 12.45 1.68 3.51
CA LYS A 20 11.03 1.74 3.89
C LYS A 20 10.42 0.33 3.95
N ILE A 21 10.72 -0.52 2.97
CA ILE A 21 10.26 -1.92 2.93
C ILE A 21 10.79 -2.68 4.15
N ASP A 22 12.08 -2.55 4.44
CA ASP A 22 12.72 -3.23 5.58
C ASP A 22 12.06 -2.83 6.91
N ARG A 23 11.74 -1.54 7.10
CA ARG A 23 11.04 -1.06 8.30
C ARG A 23 9.63 -1.64 8.47
N VAL A 24 8.90 -1.82 7.37
CA VAL A 24 7.58 -2.46 7.42
C VAL A 24 7.73 -3.92 7.83
N TRP A 25 8.72 -4.62 7.27
CA TRP A 25 9.03 -6.00 7.64
C TRP A 25 9.40 -6.15 9.12
N ASP A 26 10.26 -5.27 9.64
CA ASP A 26 10.66 -5.24 11.06
C ASP A 26 9.47 -4.99 12.01
N ALA A 27 8.51 -4.17 11.59
CA ALA A 27 7.29 -3.92 12.35
C ALA A 27 6.44 -5.19 12.51
N PHE A 28 6.25 -5.97 11.44
CA PHE A 28 5.54 -7.24 11.52
C PHE A 28 6.28 -8.27 12.37
N TRP A 29 7.60 -8.36 12.21
CA TRP A 29 8.42 -9.28 12.97
C TRP A 29 8.39 -8.98 14.48
N SER A 30 8.57 -7.71 14.86
CA SER A 30 8.48 -7.25 16.26
C SER A 30 7.07 -7.38 16.86
N GLY A 31 6.04 -7.37 16.01
CA GLY A 31 4.64 -7.62 16.39
C GLY A 31 4.29 -9.10 16.58
N GLY A 32 5.25 -10.03 16.42
CA GLY A 32 5.05 -11.46 16.61
C GLY A 32 4.51 -12.20 15.38
N ILE A 33 4.41 -11.54 14.23
CA ILE A 33 3.99 -12.16 12.96
C ILE A 33 5.25 -12.52 12.18
N SER A 34 5.67 -13.77 12.30
CA SER A 34 6.92 -14.26 11.69
C SER A 34 6.71 -15.04 10.39
N ASN A 35 5.47 -15.43 10.07
CA ASN A 35 5.17 -16.16 8.85
C ASN A 35 5.10 -15.20 7.64
N PRO A 36 6.01 -15.30 6.65
CA PRO A 36 6.02 -14.42 5.48
C PRO A 36 4.70 -14.34 4.72
N MET A 37 3.95 -15.45 4.66
CA MET A 37 2.68 -15.48 3.93
C MET A 37 1.60 -14.63 4.63
N GLU A 38 1.54 -14.73 5.95
CA GLU A 38 0.64 -13.93 6.78
C GLU A 38 0.99 -12.44 6.69
N VAL A 39 2.27 -12.09 6.69
CA VAL A 39 2.72 -10.70 6.49
C VAL A 39 2.26 -10.14 5.15
N ILE A 40 2.39 -10.91 4.06
CA ILE A 40 1.92 -10.48 2.73
C ILE A 40 0.41 -10.26 2.72
N GLU A 41 -0.36 -11.15 3.35
CA GLU A 41 -1.82 -11.02 3.47
C GLU A 41 -2.21 -9.75 4.24
N GLN A 42 -1.60 -9.52 5.41
CA GLN A 42 -1.86 -8.34 6.22
C GLN A 42 -1.50 -7.04 5.49
N ILE A 43 -0.36 -6.99 4.79
CA ILE A 43 0.00 -5.85 3.94
C ILE A 43 -1.07 -5.62 2.87
N THR A 44 -1.53 -6.70 2.23
CA THR A 44 -2.55 -6.60 1.18
C THR A 44 -3.86 -6.03 1.72
N TYR A 45 -4.31 -6.47 2.90
CA TYR A 45 -5.49 -5.90 3.55
C TYR A 45 -5.32 -4.42 3.88
N LEU A 46 -4.17 -4.01 4.42
CA LEU A 46 -3.90 -2.60 4.71
C LEU A 46 -3.91 -1.74 3.43
N LEU A 47 -3.31 -2.23 2.35
CA LEU A 47 -3.33 -1.53 1.06
C LEU A 47 -4.75 -1.41 0.49
N PHE A 48 -5.57 -2.45 0.64
CA PHE A 48 -6.96 -2.42 0.20
C PHE A 48 -7.79 -1.42 1.00
N ILE A 49 -7.70 -1.44 2.32
CA ILE A 49 -8.38 -0.48 3.20
C ILE A 49 -7.93 0.95 2.88
N ARG A 50 -6.62 1.17 2.76
CA ARG A 50 -6.07 2.49 2.40
C ARG A 50 -6.62 2.99 1.07
N ARG A 51 -6.73 2.11 0.08
CA ARG A 51 -7.29 2.45 -1.24
C ARG A 51 -8.75 2.84 -1.15
N LEU A 52 -9.56 2.13 -0.37
CA LEU A 52 -10.98 2.49 -0.13
C LEU A 52 -11.10 3.86 0.54
N ASP A 53 -10.26 4.13 1.54
CA ASP A 53 -10.19 5.42 2.24
C ASP A 53 -9.86 6.56 1.27
N ASP A 54 -8.83 6.40 0.43
CA ASP A 54 -8.46 7.41 -0.57
C ASP A 54 -9.61 7.71 -1.55
N ILE A 55 -10.36 6.69 -1.99
CA ILE A 55 -11.53 6.87 -2.87
C ILE A 55 -12.62 7.68 -2.16
N GLN A 56 -12.91 7.35 -0.90
CA GLN A 56 -13.88 8.07 -0.09
C GLN A 56 -13.47 9.53 0.12
N VAL A 57 -12.20 9.80 0.46
CA VAL A 57 -11.67 11.15 0.66
C VAL A 57 -11.82 12.01 -0.59
N ILE A 58 -11.59 11.44 -1.77
CA ILE A 58 -11.81 12.11 -3.06
C ILE A 58 -13.29 12.44 -3.26
N ALA A 59 -14.18 11.48 -3.00
CA ALA A 59 -15.62 11.65 -3.13
C ALA A 59 -16.14 12.74 -2.18
N GLU A 60 -15.71 12.74 -0.92
CA GLU A 60 -16.04 13.77 0.07
C GLU A 60 -15.53 15.15 -0.34
N ARG A 61 -14.31 15.23 -0.87
CA ARG A 61 -13.75 16.50 -1.34
C ARG A 61 -14.57 17.06 -2.50
N LYS A 62 -15.01 16.22 -3.43
CA LYS A 62 -15.88 16.62 -4.54
C LYS A 62 -17.23 17.13 -4.01
N ALA A 63 -17.87 16.36 -3.12
CA ALA A 63 -19.15 16.72 -2.51
C ALA A 63 -19.09 18.07 -1.75
N ARG A 64 -18.01 18.33 -1.01
CA ARG A 64 -17.78 19.62 -0.33
C ARG A 64 -17.69 20.79 -1.31
N ILE A 65 -17.06 20.60 -2.47
CA ILE A 65 -16.89 21.66 -3.47
C ILE A 65 -18.20 21.91 -4.22
N THR A 66 -18.94 20.86 -4.58
CA THR A 66 -20.18 20.97 -5.36
C THR A 66 -21.42 21.24 -4.49
N ASN A 67 -21.25 21.24 -3.17
CA ASN A 67 -22.34 21.33 -2.18
C ASN A 67 -23.45 20.31 -2.47
N SER A 68 -23.05 19.07 -2.82
CA SER A 68 -23.94 17.97 -3.19
C SER A 68 -23.67 16.76 -2.30
N ALA A 69 -24.61 15.82 -2.23
CA ALA A 69 -24.38 14.55 -1.53
C ALA A 69 -23.31 13.69 -2.24
N ILE A 70 -22.69 12.77 -1.50
CA ILE A 70 -21.78 11.78 -2.07
C ILE A 70 -22.60 10.76 -2.85
N GLU A 71 -22.37 10.69 -4.16
CA GLU A 71 -22.94 9.66 -5.02
C GLU A 71 -22.19 8.33 -4.80
N ASN A 72 -22.93 7.24 -4.55
CA ASN A 72 -22.39 5.89 -4.33
C ASN A 72 -21.28 5.84 -3.25
N PRO A 73 -21.62 6.12 -1.97
CA PRO A 73 -20.63 6.18 -0.91
C PRO A 73 -19.93 4.81 -0.72
N THR A 74 -18.60 4.84 -0.54
CA THR A 74 -17.81 3.62 -0.33
C THR A 74 -18.09 3.02 1.06
N PHE A 75 -18.37 3.89 2.03
CA PHE A 75 -18.77 3.50 3.38
C PHE A 75 -20.21 3.96 3.64
N LEU A 76 -21.07 3.03 4.07
CA LEU A 76 -22.43 3.33 4.47
C LEU A 76 -22.45 3.93 5.89
N PRO A 77 -23.43 4.79 6.21
CA PRO A 77 -23.66 5.19 7.59
C PRO A 77 -23.97 3.96 8.44
N GLY A 78 -23.33 3.89 9.62
CA GLY A 78 -23.50 2.80 10.59
C GLY A 78 -24.77 2.90 11.41
#